data_AF-A0A1H8JTL0-F1
#
_entry.id   AF-A0A1H8JTL0-F1
#
_cell.length_a   1.000
_cell.length_b   1.000
_cell.length_c   1.000
_cell.angle_alpha   90.00
_cell.angle_beta   90.00
_cell.angle_gamma   90.00
#
_symmetry.space_group_name_H-M   'P 1'
#
loop_
_entity.id
_entity.type
_entity.pdbx_description
1 polymer ?
#
loop_
_entity_poly.entity_id
_entity_poly.type
_entity_poly.pdbx_seq_one_letter_code
_entity_poly.pdbx_strand_id
1 'polypeptide(L)'
;MGLRPLAGALDAKVRWVAVSELEDPTPFLEGDELLLTTGMRLFGDFSAYVDRLVARGVAGLGFGVGLSHEHVPPALVSAAEAAGLPLLEVPRETPFIAIGKVVSELLAAEQYDEITRAFAAQGRLTRAALRPEGTHAVIDRLAKEIGGWAALLDETGEVRHATRGAQTEAVATALTRLLTPTGPPAPEPPAPTPPPAPPHNPAPPHNP
;
A
#
# COMPACT_ATOMS: atom_id res chain seq x y z
N MET A 1 23.23 11.42 -11.69
CA MET A 1 23.23 12.46 -10.64
C MET A 1 24.54 12.55 -9.84
N GLY A 2 25.58 11.74 -10.10
CA GLY A 2 26.89 11.93 -9.45
C GLY A 2 26.91 11.74 -7.93
N LEU A 3 25.83 11.22 -7.34
CA LEU A 3 25.74 10.93 -5.92
C LEU A 3 26.68 9.78 -5.56
N ARG A 4 27.44 9.92 -4.48
CA ARG A 4 28.40 8.91 -4.03
C ARG A 4 27.98 8.33 -2.68
N PRO A 5 27.73 7.02 -2.56
CA PRO A 5 27.44 6.41 -1.26
C PRO A 5 28.69 6.39 -0.39
N LEU A 6 28.50 6.72 0.88
CA LEU A 6 29.55 6.77 1.91
C LEU A 6 29.31 5.80 3.05
N ALA A 7 28.06 5.51 3.40
CA ALA A 7 27.69 4.62 4.50
C ALA A 7 26.31 3.98 4.27
N GLY A 8 26.05 2.86 4.94
CA GLY A 8 24.75 2.19 4.95
C GLY A 8 24.36 1.51 3.63
N ALA A 9 23.37 0.62 3.71
CA ALA A 9 22.81 -0.06 2.53
C ALA A 9 21.69 0.78 1.88
N LEU A 10 21.66 0.87 0.55
CA LEU A 10 20.70 1.70 -0.19
C LEU A 10 19.38 0.99 -0.51
N ASP A 11 18.89 0.17 0.43
CA ASP A 11 17.71 -0.67 0.22
C ASP A 11 16.42 -0.05 0.80
N ALA A 12 16.55 1.08 1.50
CA ALA A 12 15.42 1.76 2.12
C ALA A 12 14.49 2.37 1.06
N LYS A 13 13.18 2.17 1.23
CA LYS A 13 12.17 2.77 0.37
C LYS A 13 12.05 4.27 0.69
N VAL A 14 12.40 5.11 -0.27
CA VAL A 14 12.24 6.57 -0.15
C VAL A 14 10.83 6.96 -0.58
N ARG A 15 10.07 7.66 0.27
CA ARG A 15 8.73 8.17 -0.07
C ARG A 15 8.71 9.66 -0.43
N TRP A 16 9.73 10.40 0.00
CA TRP A 16 9.81 11.83 -0.22
C TRP A 16 11.25 12.34 -0.05
N VAL A 17 11.52 13.57 -0.52
CA VAL A 17 12.78 14.28 -0.27
C VAL A 17 12.51 15.48 0.61
N ALA A 18 13.15 15.54 1.78
CA ALA A 18 13.12 16.68 2.67
C ALA A 18 14.43 17.46 2.57
N VAL A 19 14.38 18.79 2.70
CA VAL A 19 15.59 19.63 2.79
C VAL A 19 15.54 20.35 4.12
N SER A 20 16.61 20.24 4.91
CA SER A 20 16.70 20.94 6.20
C SER A 20 18.13 21.30 6.57
N GLU A 21 18.26 22.42 7.26
CA GLU A 21 19.50 22.89 7.88
C GLU A 21 19.35 22.99 9.40
N LEU A 22 18.29 22.40 9.98
CA LEU A 22 18.08 22.38 11.42
C LEU A 22 19.02 21.38 12.08
N GLU A 23 19.51 21.73 13.28
CA GLU A 23 20.24 20.81 14.16
C GLU A 23 19.36 19.64 14.59
N ASP A 24 18.05 19.86 14.71
CA ASP A 24 17.07 18.79 14.87
C ASP A 24 15.90 18.99 13.89
N PRO A 25 15.90 18.27 12.74
CA PRO A 25 14.82 18.33 11.78
C PRO A 25 13.66 17.38 12.13
N THR A 26 13.86 16.45 13.06
CA THR A 26 12.92 15.33 13.30
C THR A 26 11.48 15.72 13.65
N PRO A 27 11.18 16.86 14.31
CA PRO A 27 9.80 17.28 14.55
C PRO A 27 8.99 17.57 13.27
N PHE A 28 9.65 17.76 12.13
CA PHE A 28 9.02 18.12 10.85
C PHE A 28 9.07 17.00 9.81
N LEU A 29 9.67 15.86 10.15
CA LEU A 29 9.74 14.68 9.29
C LEU A 29 8.63 13.71 9.71
N GLU A 30 8.17 12.86 8.79
CA GLU A 30 7.20 11.79 9.00
C GLU A 30 7.87 10.40 9.01
N GLY A 31 9.06 10.27 8.42
CA GLY A 31 9.77 9.01 8.21
C GLY A 31 9.81 8.63 6.72
N ASP A 32 10.75 7.75 6.37
CA ASP A 32 11.02 7.27 5.02
C ASP A 32 11.43 8.37 4.01
N GLU A 33 11.84 9.55 4.48
CA GLU A 33 12.39 10.58 3.62
C GLU A 33 13.88 10.41 3.37
N LEU A 34 14.32 10.80 2.18
CA LEU A 34 15.71 11.16 1.93
C LEU A 34 15.89 12.62 2.40
N LEU A 35 16.57 12.81 3.53
CA LEU A 35 16.88 14.13 4.05
C LEU A 35 18.11 14.70 3.34
N LEU A 36 18.04 15.92 2.84
CA LEU A 36 19.15 16.63 2.21
C LEU A 36 19.56 17.83 3.06
N THR A 37 20.86 17.99 3.26
CA THR A 37 21.43 19.10 4.04
C THR A 37 22.80 19.49 3.49
N THR A 38 23.17 20.76 3.61
CA THR A 38 24.54 21.25 3.39
C THR A 38 25.36 21.25 4.68
N GLY A 39 24.74 20.92 5.81
CA GLY A 39 25.38 20.88 7.11
C GLY A 39 25.82 22.24 7.62
N MET A 40 25.18 23.33 7.17
CA MET A 40 25.55 24.71 7.53
C MET A 40 25.49 24.97 9.04
N ARG A 41 24.59 24.27 9.74
CA ARG A 41 24.38 24.39 11.19
C ARG A 41 24.79 23.13 11.94
N LEU A 42 25.37 22.15 11.25
CA LEU A 42 25.81 20.90 11.86
C LEU A 42 27.25 21.06 12.33
N PHE A 43 27.40 21.37 13.61
CA PHE A 43 28.68 21.43 14.30
C PHE A 43 28.61 20.57 15.56
N GLY A 44 29.73 19.97 15.96
CA GLY A 44 29.81 19.17 17.19
C GLY A 44 29.55 17.68 16.96
N ASP A 45 28.64 17.10 17.74
CA ASP A 45 28.42 15.65 17.81
C ASP A 45 27.44 15.15 16.73
N PHE A 46 28.01 14.53 15.69
CA PHE A 46 27.24 13.90 14.61
C PHE A 46 26.51 12.62 15.03
N SER A 47 26.94 11.95 16.11
CA SER A 47 26.28 10.72 16.59
C SER A 47 24.86 11.02 17.02
N ALA A 48 24.69 12.01 17.91
CA ALA A 48 23.36 12.40 18.39
C ALA A 48 22.43 12.85 17.26
N TYR A 49 22.97 13.49 16.21
CA TYR A 49 22.20 13.86 15.03
C TYR A 49 21.73 12.62 14.25
N VAL A 50 22.64 11.71 13.93
CA VAL A 50 22.34 10.46 13.22
C VAL A 50 21.33 9.61 14.02
N ASP A 51 21.53 9.47 15.33
CA ASP A 51 20.64 8.70 16.20
C ASP A 51 19.20 9.23 16.16
N ARG A 52 19.02 10.56 16.14
CA ARG A 52 17.69 11.16 15.99
C ARG A 52 17.05 10.83 14.63
N LEU A 53 17.82 10.89 13.54
CA LEU A 53 17.31 10.57 12.20
C LEU A 53 16.90 9.09 12.09
N VAL A 54 17.74 8.19 12.61
CA VAL A 54 17.44 6.75 12.64
C VAL A 54 16.22 6.47 13.50
N ALA A 55 16.11 7.09 14.69
CA ALA A 55 14.95 6.94 15.55
C ALA A 55 13.65 7.47 14.91
N ARG A 56 13.74 8.50 14.06
CA ARG A 56 12.59 9.00 13.29
C ARG A 56 12.25 8.14 12.07
N GLY A 57 13.12 7.20 11.68
CA GLY A 57 12.92 6.34 10.53
C GLY A 57 13.24 7.01 9.20
N VAL A 58 14.20 7.95 9.17
CA VAL A 58 14.66 8.59 7.94
C VAL A 58 15.31 7.54 7.02
N ALA A 59 14.94 7.53 5.74
CA ALA A 59 15.41 6.52 4.78
C ALA A 59 16.89 6.72 4.39
N GLY A 60 17.39 7.95 4.48
CA GLY A 60 18.80 8.25 4.25
C GLY A 60 19.12 9.74 4.37
N LEU A 61 20.41 10.06 4.37
CA LEU A 61 20.94 11.41 4.45
C LEU A 61 21.78 11.71 3.21
N GLY A 62 21.43 12.78 2.47
CA GLY A 62 22.25 13.36 1.42
C GLY A 62 22.95 14.62 1.91
N PHE A 63 24.27 14.60 1.91
CA PHE A 63 25.11 15.70 2.38
C PHE A 63 25.73 16.46 1.21
N GLY A 64 25.34 17.73 1.04
CA GLY A 64 25.86 18.64 0.02
C GLY A 64 27.25 19.17 0.34
N VAL A 65 28.20 18.96 -0.59
CA VAL A 65 29.57 19.45 -0.47
C VAL A 65 29.86 20.61 -1.44
N GLY A 66 30.95 21.35 -1.18
CA GLY A 66 31.40 22.47 -2.02
C GLY A 66 30.73 23.82 -1.74
N LEU A 67 29.96 23.93 -0.65
CA LEU A 67 29.40 25.19 -0.14
C LEU A 67 29.92 25.49 1.27
N SER A 68 29.48 24.70 2.25
CA SER A 68 29.82 24.89 3.67
C SER A 68 30.91 23.95 4.14
N HIS A 69 30.97 22.75 3.54
CA HIS A 69 32.01 21.77 3.76
C HIS A 69 32.57 21.34 2.41
N GLU A 70 33.90 21.24 2.32
CA GLU A 70 34.57 20.78 1.09
C GLU A 70 34.31 19.29 0.85
N HIS A 71 34.20 18.51 1.94
CA HIS A 71 33.92 17.08 1.95
C HIS A 71 32.94 16.75 3.08
N VAL A 72 32.29 15.59 3.03
CA VAL A 72 31.46 15.12 4.15
C VAL A 72 32.36 14.87 5.37
N PRO A 73 32.04 15.42 6.56
CA PRO A 73 32.86 15.22 7.76
C PRO A 73 33.07 13.72 8.07
N PRO A 74 34.32 13.25 8.27
CA PRO A 74 34.58 11.83 8.55
C PRO A 74 33.86 11.28 9.79
N ALA A 75 33.64 12.15 10.78
CA ALA A 75 32.88 11.82 11.98
C ALA A 75 31.39 11.54 11.67
N LEU A 76 30.80 12.24 10.71
CA LEU A 76 29.45 11.96 10.23
C LEU A 76 29.38 10.63 9.48
N VAL A 77 30.37 10.35 8.63
CA VAL A 77 30.47 9.05 7.93
C VAL A 77 30.54 7.91 8.94
N SER A 78 31.42 8.01 9.94
CA SER A 78 31.59 7.00 10.98
C SER A 78 30.30 6.79 11.80
N ALA A 79 29.61 7.88 12.15
CA ALA A 79 28.34 7.80 12.87
C ALA A 79 27.23 7.13 12.02
N ALA A 80 27.12 7.50 10.74
CA ALA A 80 26.16 6.92 9.83
C ALA A 80 26.42 5.42 9.59
N GLU A 81 27.68 5.01 9.42
CA GLU A 81 28.07 3.61 9.32
C GLU A 81 27.69 2.82 10.58
N ALA A 82 28.03 3.34 11.76
CA ALA A 82 27.73 2.68 13.03
C ALA A 82 26.22 2.50 13.27
N ALA A 83 25.41 3.49 12.85
CA ALA A 83 23.96 3.45 13.00
C ALA A 83 23.23 2.78 11.82
N GLY A 84 23.94 2.37 10.77
CA GLY A 84 23.36 1.81 9.56
C GLY A 84 22.54 2.79 8.72
N LEU A 85 22.69 4.11 8.95
CA LEU A 85 21.98 5.14 8.19
C LEU A 85 22.63 5.30 6.81
N PRO A 86 21.86 5.18 5.70
CA PRO A 86 22.41 5.44 4.38
C PRO A 86 22.87 6.89 4.24
N LEU A 87 24.13 7.09 3.85
CA LEU A 87 24.73 8.41 3.67
C LEU A 87 25.24 8.57 2.24
N LEU A 88 24.82 9.65 1.59
CA LEU A 88 25.19 10.01 0.23
C LEU A 88 25.92 11.37 0.23
N GLU A 89 27.05 11.45 -0.46
CA GLU A 89 27.66 12.73 -0.83
C GLU A 89 26.95 13.28 -2.07
N VAL A 90 26.53 14.53 -1.99
CA VAL A 90 25.90 15.27 -3.08
C VAL A 90 26.88 16.33 -3.59
N PRO A 91 27.42 16.18 -4.82
CA PRO A 91 28.38 17.15 -5.36
C PRO A 91 27.68 18.48 -5.66
N ARG A 92 28.46 19.57 -5.62
CA ARG A 92 27.96 20.95 -5.80
C ARG A 92 27.19 21.15 -7.10
N GLU A 93 27.57 20.44 -8.15
CA GLU A 93 26.95 20.48 -9.48
C GLU A 93 25.55 19.85 -9.51
N THR A 94 25.12 19.19 -8.42
CA THR A 94 23.81 18.56 -8.30
C THR A 94 22.92 19.33 -7.32
N PRO A 95 22.07 20.24 -7.81
CA PRO A 95 21.12 20.95 -6.96
C PRO A 95 20.15 19.98 -6.29
N PHE A 96 19.84 20.20 -5.01
CA PHE A 96 18.87 19.37 -4.27
C PHE A 96 17.49 19.33 -4.94
N ILE A 97 17.09 20.40 -5.62
CA ILE A 97 15.83 20.42 -6.40
C ILE A 97 15.83 19.42 -7.57
N ALA A 98 17.00 19.14 -8.16
CA ALA A 98 17.10 18.13 -9.21
C ALA A 98 16.88 16.72 -8.64
N ILE A 99 17.44 16.45 -7.46
CA ILE A 99 17.21 15.19 -6.73
C ILE A 99 15.73 15.04 -6.40
N GLY A 100 15.12 16.09 -5.82
CA GLY A 100 13.69 16.11 -5.52
C GLY A 100 12.83 15.81 -6.74
N LYS A 101 13.09 16.45 -7.88
CA LYS A 101 12.36 16.20 -9.13
C LYS A 101 12.46 14.75 -9.59
N VAL A 102 13.67 14.19 -9.60
CA VAL A 102 13.84 12.79 -10.03
C VAL A 102 13.15 11.82 -9.08
N VAL A 103 13.23 12.05 -7.76
CA VAL A 103 12.50 11.21 -6.80
C VAL A 103 10.99 11.32 -7.01
N SER A 104 10.45 12.52 -7.22
CA SER A 104 9.03 12.71 -7.54
C SER A 104 8.62 12.01 -8.83
N GLU A 105 9.44 12.08 -9.89
CA GLU A 105 9.18 11.41 -11.17
C GLU A 105 9.19 9.88 -11.01
N LEU A 106 10.12 9.32 -10.24
CA LEU A 106 10.20 7.89 -9.95
C LEU A 106 8.98 7.41 -9.14
N LEU A 107 8.59 8.16 -8.10
CA LEU A 107 7.41 7.84 -7.29
C LEU A 107 6.12 7.92 -8.10
N ALA A 108 6.00 8.92 -8.97
CA ALA A 108 4.86 9.02 -9.88
C ALA A 108 4.82 7.82 -10.84
N ALA A 109 5.97 7.44 -11.42
CA ALA A 109 6.07 6.30 -12.32
C ALA A 109 5.67 4.97 -11.63
N GLU A 110 6.10 4.74 -10.38
CA GLU A 110 5.66 3.57 -9.60
C GLU A 110 4.13 3.53 -9.43
N GLN A 111 3.52 4.67 -9.09
CA GLN A 111 2.08 4.76 -8.90
C GLN A 111 1.30 4.53 -10.21
N TYR A 112 1.82 5.04 -11.34
CA TYR A 112 1.25 4.79 -12.67
C TYR A 112 1.36 3.32 -13.10
N ASP A 113 2.48 2.66 -12.78
CA ASP A 113 2.70 1.26 -13.09
C ASP A 113 1.72 0.34 -12.35
N GLU A 114 1.44 0.59 -11.07
CA GLU A 114 0.44 -0.18 -10.31
C GLU A 114 -0.96 -0.09 -10.93
N ILE A 115 -1.39 1.12 -11.28
CA ILE A 115 -2.69 1.37 -11.90
C ILE A 115 -2.75 0.72 -13.29
N THR A 116 -1.70 0.88 -14.09
CA THR A 116 -1.63 0.33 -15.45
C THR A 116 -1.62 -1.19 -15.43
N ARG A 117 -0.92 -1.82 -14.48
CA ARG A 117 -0.94 -3.29 -14.31
C ARG A 117 -2.34 -3.79 -13.95
N ALA A 118 -3.05 -3.11 -13.05
CA ALA A 118 -4.41 -3.45 -12.69
C ALA A 118 -5.37 -3.36 -13.90
N PHE A 119 -5.32 -2.26 -14.66
CA PHE A 119 -6.14 -2.10 -15.87
C PHE A 119 -5.76 -3.10 -16.97
N ALA A 120 -4.47 -3.39 -17.15
CA ALA A 120 -4.03 -4.36 -18.13
C ALA A 120 -4.48 -5.79 -17.76
N ALA A 121 -4.47 -6.15 -16.47
CA ALA A 121 -5.01 -7.41 -15.98
C ALA A 121 -6.53 -7.50 -16.22
N GLN A 122 -7.27 -6.45 -15.86
CA GLN A 122 -8.71 -6.37 -16.11
C GLN A 122 -9.04 -6.47 -17.61
N GLY A 123 -8.33 -5.74 -18.47
CA GLY A 123 -8.54 -5.79 -19.92
C GLY A 123 -8.26 -7.18 -20.51
N ARG A 124 -7.27 -7.91 -19.98
CA ARG A 124 -6.99 -9.30 -20.37
C ARG A 124 -8.09 -10.26 -19.92
N LEU A 125 -8.65 -10.08 -18.72
CA LEU A 125 -9.79 -10.87 -18.22
C LEU A 125 -11.05 -10.59 -19.05
N THR A 126 -11.39 -9.33 -19.31
CA THR A 126 -12.54 -8.96 -20.16
C THR A 126 -12.41 -9.57 -21.56
N ARG A 127 -11.21 -9.53 -22.16
CA ARG A 127 -10.98 -10.14 -23.47
C ARG A 127 -11.08 -11.68 -23.43
N ALA A 128 -10.72 -12.32 -22.32
CA ALA A 128 -10.89 -13.75 -22.14
C ALA A 128 -12.37 -14.13 -22.01
N ALA A 129 -13.17 -13.31 -21.32
CA ALA A 129 -14.62 -13.53 -21.15
C ALA A 129 -15.41 -13.51 -22.46
N LEU A 130 -14.92 -12.78 -23.47
CA LEU A 130 -15.55 -12.67 -24.80
C LEU A 130 -15.22 -13.85 -25.74
N ARG A 131 -14.39 -14.81 -25.31
CA ARG A 131 -14.05 -16.00 -26.11
C ARG A 131 -15.13 -17.08 -25.97
N PRO A 132 -15.22 -18.04 -26.91
CA PRO A 132 -15.93 -19.30 -26.67
C PRO A 132 -15.43 -19.92 -25.37
N GLU A 133 -16.34 -20.39 -24.51
CA GLU A 133 -16.02 -20.85 -23.14
C GLU A 133 -15.35 -19.78 -22.27
N GLY A 134 -15.74 -18.51 -22.45
CA GLY A 134 -15.10 -17.35 -21.83
C GLY A 134 -14.91 -17.45 -20.32
N THR A 135 -15.80 -18.12 -19.60
CA THR A 135 -15.68 -18.37 -18.17
C THR A 135 -14.44 -19.21 -17.83
N HIS A 136 -14.14 -20.26 -18.59
CA HIS A 136 -12.94 -21.09 -18.36
C HIS A 136 -11.67 -20.30 -18.70
N ALA A 137 -11.69 -19.55 -19.81
CA ALA A 137 -10.58 -18.71 -20.22
C ALA A 137 -10.25 -17.60 -19.20
N VAL A 138 -11.26 -17.04 -18.53
CA VAL A 138 -11.09 -16.06 -17.44
C VAL A 138 -10.39 -16.72 -16.25
N ILE A 139 -10.81 -17.92 -15.85
CA ILE A 139 -10.24 -18.64 -14.70
C ILE A 139 -8.77 -19.03 -14.97
N ASP A 140 -8.47 -19.51 -16.17
CA ASP A 140 -7.10 -19.80 -16.60
C ASP A 140 -6.21 -18.56 -16.60
N ARG A 141 -6.77 -17.41 -16.98
CA ARG A 141 -6.02 -16.15 -16.98
C ARG A 141 -5.83 -15.62 -15.57
N LEU A 142 -6.85 -15.71 -14.72
CA LEU A 142 -6.79 -15.28 -13.33
C LEU A 142 -5.66 -16.00 -12.58
N ALA A 143 -5.57 -17.34 -12.70
CA ALA A 143 -4.51 -18.12 -12.09
C ALA A 143 -3.10 -17.64 -12.50
N LYS A 144 -2.92 -17.25 -13.77
CA LYS A 144 -1.65 -16.71 -14.27
C LYS A 144 -1.33 -15.32 -13.73
N GLU A 145 -2.33 -14.44 -13.56
CA GLU A 145 -2.11 -13.09 -13.02
C GLU A 145 -1.79 -13.12 -11.52
N ILE A 146 -2.41 -14.02 -10.74
CA ILE A 146 -2.16 -14.14 -9.30
C ILE A 146 -0.93 -15.01 -8.96
N GLY A 147 -0.28 -15.60 -9.97
CA GLY A 147 0.86 -16.50 -9.77
C GLY A 147 0.51 -17.78 -9.00
N GLY A 148 -0.74 -18.24 -9.11
CA GLY A 148 -1.30 -19.32 -8.29
C GLY A 148 -2.24 -20.21 -9.08
N TRP A 149 -3.31 -20.69 -8.43
CA TRP A 149 -4.33 -21.51 -9.05
C TRP A 149 -5.72 -20.91 -8.82
N ALA A 150 -6.66 -21.22 -9.71
CA ALA A 150 -8.06 -20.81 -9.61
C ALA A 150 -8.98 -21.98 -10.01
N ALA A 151 -10.19 -22.00 -9.45
CA ALA A 151 -11.22 -22.98 -9.78
C ALA A 151 -12.59 -22.29 -9.87
N LEU A 152 -13.42 -22.76 -10.79
CA LEU A 152 -14.82 -22.41 -10.98
C LEU A 152 -15.68 -23.53 -10.44
N LEU A 153 -16.61 -23.17 -9.56
CA LEU A 153 -17.56 -24.08 -8.95
C LEU A 153 -18.96 -23.65 -9.34
N ASP A 154 -19.89 -24.60 -9.43
CA ASP A 154 -21.31 -24.28 -9.58
C ASP A 154 -21.99 -24.06 -8.22
N GLU A 155 -23.29 -23.77 -8.23
CA GLU A 155 -24.07 -23.55 -7.00
C GLU A 155 -24.12 -24.76 -6.05
N THR A 156 -23.78 -25.96 -6.53
CA THR A 156 -23.74 -27.19 -5.73
C THR A 156 -22.35 -27.45 -5.13
N GLY A 157 -21.36 -26.63 -5.48
CA GLY A 157 -19.97 -26.80 -5.04
C GLY A 157 -19.18 -27.79 -5.90
N GLU A 158 -19.71 -28.22 -7.04
CA GLU A 158 -19.04 -29.09 -7.99
C GLU A 158 -18.09 -28.29 -8.88
N VAL A 159 -16.91 -28.84 -9.18
CA VAL A 159 -15.87 -28.15 -9.97
C VAL A 159 -16.25 -28.18 -11.45
N ARG A 160 -16.55 -27.00 -12.01
CA ARG A 160 -16.81 -26.81 -13.44
C ARG A 160 -15.52 -26.65 -14.24
N HIS A 161 -14.51 -25.99 -13.66
CA HIS A 161 -13.19 -25.80 -14.28
C HIS A 161 -12.13 -25.54 -13.22
N ALA A 162 -10.91 -26.02 -13.42
CA ALA A 162 -9.82 -25.77 -12.48
C ALA A 162 -8.46 -25.70 -13.20
N THR A 163 -7.61 -24.79 -12.76
CA THR A 163 -6.26 -24.66 -13.31
C THR A 163 -5.31 -25.68 -12.70
N ARG A 164 -4.17 -25.91 -13.36
CA ARG A 164 -3.13 -26.82 -12.86
C ARG A 164 -2.69 -26.43 -11.43
N GLY A 165 -2.62 -27.41 -10.53
CA GLY A 165 -2.24 -27.20 -9.14
C GLY A 165 -3.37 -26.72 -8.23
N ALA A 166 -4.60 -26.59 -8.74
CA ALA A 166 -5.76 -26.31 -7.91
C ALA A 166 -6.00 -27.43 -6.89
N GLN A 167 -6.06 -27.07 -5.61
CA GLN A 167 -6.41 -27.98 -4.52
C GLN A 167 -7.93 -28.11 -4.41
N THR A 168 -8.56 -28.63 -5.47
CA THR A 168 -10.02 -28.69 -5.63
C THR A 168 -10.74 -29.34 -4.45
N GLU A 169 -10.17 -30.40 -3.85
CA GLU A 169 -10.74 -31.06 -2.66
C GLU A 169 -10.72 -30.17 -1.40
N ALA A 170 -9.64 -29.41 -1.19
CA ALA A 170 -9.51 -28.50 -0.05
C ALA A 170 -10.47 -27.30 -0.18
N VAL A 171 -10.69 -26.82 -1.41
CA VAL A 171 -11.60 -25.72 -1.72
C VAL A 171 -13.06 -26.13 -1.60
N ALA A 172 -13.42 -27.31 -2.12
CA ALA A 172 -14.77 -27.86 -1.96
C ALA A 172 -15.11 -27.98 -0.47
N THR A 173 -14.18 -28.53 0.33
CA THR A 173 -14.34 -28.65 1.80
C THR A 173 -14.50 -27.29 2.49
N ALA A 174 -13.72 -26.28 2.09
CA ALA A 174 -13.82 -24.92 2.65
C ALA A 174 -15.13 -24.22 2.27
N LEU A 175 -15.63 -24.44 1.05
CA LEU A 175 -16.92 -23.91 0.60
C LEU A 175 -18.11 -24.60 1.25
N THR A 176 -18.06 -25.93 1.47
CA THR A 176 -19.10 -26.61 2.27
C THR A 176 -19.20 -25.97 3.65
N ARG A 177 -18.07 -25.62 4.29
CA ARG A 177 -18.09 -24.91 5.59
C ARG A 177 -18.69 -23.49 5.51
N LEU A 178 -18.47 -22.76 4.41
CA LEU A 178 -19.00 -21.41 4.21
C LEU A 178 -20.49 -21.40 3.82
N LEU A 179 -20.96 -22.42 3.09
CA LEU A 179 -22.33 -22.59 2.63
C LEU A 179 -23.22 -23.32 3.64
N THR A 180 -22.64 -23.97 4.66
CA THR A 180 -23.41 -24.47 5.80
C THR A 180 -23.75 -23.28 6.69
N PRO A 181 -25.04 -22.88 6.80
CA PRO A 181 -25.40 -21.73 7.63
C PRO A 181 -24.99 -22.00 9.08
N THR A 182 -23.98 -21.27 9.55
CA THR A 182 -23.57 -21.30 10.96
C THR A 182 -24.44 -20.30 11.71
N GLY A 183 -25.71 -20.63 11.92
CA GLY A 183 -26.64 -19.83 12.70
C GLY A 183 -27.85 -20.67 13.14
N PRO A 184 -28.37 -20.48 14.37
CA PRO A 184 -29.61 -21.14 14.78
C PRO A 184 -30.74 -20.77 13.81
N PRO A 185 -31.74 -21.67 13.58
CA PRO A 185 -32.82 -21.40 12.64
C PRO A 185 -33.48 -20.05 12.93
N ALA A 186 -33.71 -19.27 11.87
CA ALA A 186 -34.40 -17.98 11.99
C ALA A 186 -35.74 -18.17 12.72
N PRO A 187 -36.11 -17.29 13.66
CA PRO A 187 -37.42 -17.37 14.30
C PRO A 187 -38.51 -17.22 13.25
N GLU A 188 -39.51 -18.10 13.34
CA GLU A 188 -40.69 -18.13 12.48
C GLU A 188 -41.34 -16.73 12.43
N PRO A 189 -41.69 -16.20 11.24
CA PRO A 189 -42.25 -14.86 11.13
C PRO A 189 -43.54 -14.77 11.96
N PRO A 190 -43.74 -13.68 12.72
CA PRO A 190 -44.94 -13.51 13.53
C PRO A 190 -46.18 -13.53 12.63
N ALA A 191 -47.22 -14.24 13.09
CA ALA A 191 -48.49 -14.36 12.39
C ALA A 191 -49.02 -12.99 11.97
N PRO A 192 -49.62 -12.87 10.77
CA PRO A 192 -50.11 -11.59 10.26
C PRO A 192 -51.13 -10.99 11.22
N THR A 193 -50.89 -9.73 11.61
CA THR A 193 -51.79 -8.96 12.46
C THR A 193 -53.16 -8.86 11.77
N PRO A 194 -54.27 -9.23 12.43
CA PRO A 194 -55.59 -9.13 11.81
C PRO A 194 -55.92 -7.66 11.49
N PRO A 195 -56.68 -7.40 10.40
CA PRO A 195 -57.01 -6.04 9.98
C PRO A 195 -57.83 -5.32 11.06
N PRO A 196 -57.67 -3.98 11.19
CA PRO A 196 -58.40 -3.21 12.19
C PRO A 196 -59.91 -3.29 11.94
N ALA A 197 -60.68 -3.44 13.02
CA ALA A 197 -62.13 -3.48 12.98
C ALA A 197 -62.71 -2.17 12.39
N PRO A 198 -63.79 -2.24 11.59
CA PRO A 198 -64.40 -1.05 11.00
C PRO A 198 -64.92 -0.10 12.09
N PRO A 199 -64.91 1.22 11.84
CA PRO A 199 -65.36 2.20 12.82
C PRO A 199 -66.84 2.01 13.14
N HIS A 200 -67.16 1.94 14.44
CA HIS A 200 -68.52 1.87 14.95
C HIS A 200 -69.18 3.24 14.78
N ASN A 201 -70.13 3.35 13.85
CA ASN A 201 -70.90 4.58 13.66
C ASN A 201 -71.99 4.65 14.76
N PRO A 202 -72.04 5.71 15.59
CA PRO A 202 -73.09 5.82 16.60
C PRO A 202 -74.46 6.02 15.91
N ALA A 203 -75.47 5.29 16.39
CA ALA A 203 -76.85 5.39 15.93
C ALA A 203 -77.43 6.79 16.23
N PRO A 204 -78.33 7.33 15.38
CA PRO A 204 -78.92 8.64 15.60
C PRO A 204 -79.89 8.61 16.79
N PRO A 205 -80.01 9.71 17.56
CA PRO A 205 -80.91 9.78 18.70
C PRO A 205 -82.38 9.71 18.24
N HIS A 206 -83.16 8.86 18.91
CA HIS A 206 -84.62 8.86 18.83
C HIS A 206 -85.20 9.90 19.79
N ASN A 207 -86.03 10.80 19.24
CA ASN A 207 -86.79 11.80 19.96
C ASN A 207 -88.15 11.22 20.41
N PRO A 208 -88.61 11.54 21.62
CA PRO A 208 -90.01 11.89 21.84
C PRO A 208 -90.17 13.38 22.16
#